data_AF-A0A4Y9QKX2-F1
#
_entry.id   AF-A0A4Y9QKX2-F1
#
_cell.length_a   1.000
_cell.length_b   1.000
_cell.length_c   1.000
_cell.angle_alpha   90.00
_cell.angle_beta   90.00
_cell.angle_gamma   90.00
#
_symmetry.space_group_name_H-M   'P 1'
#
loop_
_entity.id
_entity.type
_entity.pdbx_description
1 polymer ?
#
loop_
_entity_poly.entity_id
_entity_poly.type
_entity_poly.pdbx_seq_one_letter_code
_entity_poly.pdbx_strand_id
1 'polypeptide(L)' 'MTDDMTIRIDSEEYVLRSGGEGLEVGRRNGSDVAWLDTVDLDLLPAGARQAIDRGDASDEALLTALRGVVQAEVERGG' A
#
# COMPACT_ATOMS: atom_id res chain seq x y z
N MET A 1 13.71 -6.01 9.97
CA MET A 1 12.42 -5.67 10.57
C MET A 1 11.56 -5.22 9.42
N THR A 2 10.46 -5.93 9.20
CA THR A 2 9.43 -5.52 8.27
C THR A 2 8.60 -4.46 9.00
N ASP A 3 8.53 -3.25 8.46
CA ASP A 3 7.75 -2.18 9.09
C ASP A 3 6.36 -2.16 8.45
N ASP A 4 5.33 -2.41 9.27
CA ASP A 4 3.94 -2.33 8.85
C ASP A 4 3.49 -0.87 8.95
N MET A 5 3.15 -0.26 7.82
CA MET A 5 2.66 1.12 7.77
C MET A 5 1.15 1.12 7.53
N THR A 6 0.38 1.75 8.42
CA THR A 6 -1.06 1.94 8.20
C THR A 6 -1.31 3.27 7.51
N ILE A 7 -2.07 3.23 6.42
CA ILE A 7 -2.45 4.40 5.63
C ILE A 7 -3.96 4.44 5.44
N ARG A 8 -4.54 5.64 5.41
CA ARG A 8 -5.96 5.83 5.15
C ARG A 8 -6.15 6.41 3.76
N ILE A 9 -6.94 5.71 2.95
CA ILE A 9 -7.33 6.18 1.62
C ILE A 9 -8.85 6.29 1.63
N ASP A 10 -9.33 7.52 1.45
CA ASP A 10 -10.75 7.85 1.56
C ASP A 10 -11.33 7.42 2.94
N SER A 11 -12.29 6.50 2.97
CA SER A 11 -12.89 5.99 4.21
C SER A 11 -12.29 4.67 4.70
N GLU A 12 -11.39 4.06 3.93
CA GLU A 12 -10.82 2.73 4.21
C GLU A 12 -9.41 2.82 4.77
N GLU A 13 -9.06 1.85 5.62
CA GLU A 13 -7.71 1.68 6.16
C GLU A 13 -6.97 0.57 5.41
N TYR A 14 -5.74 0.86 5.04
CA TYR A 14 -4.83 -0.05 4.35
C TYR A 14 -3.58 -0.24 5.19
N VAL A 15 -3.00 -1.44 5.10
CA VAL A 15 -1.74 -1.82 5.73
C VAL A 15 -0.77 -2.13 4.62
N LEU A 16 0.37 -1.44 4.64
CA LEU A 16 1.48 -1.67 3.74
C LEU A 16 2.56 -2.40 4.50
N ARG A 17 3.18 -3.36 3.84
CA ARG A 17 4.28 -4.12 4.41
C ARG A 17 5.40 -4.23 3.40
N SER A 18 6.56 -3.69 3.74
CA SER A 18 7.76 -3.78 2.90
C SER A 18 8.52 -5.07 3.18
N GLY A 19 8.55 -5.97 2.21
CA GLY A 19 9.14 -7.29 2.31
C GLY A 19 10.08 -7.63 1.14
N GLY A 20 10.83 -8.73 1.26
CA GLY A 20 11.85 -9.14 0.28
C GLY A 20 11.35 -9.43 -1.13
N GLU A 21 10.03 -9.47 -1.36
CA GLU A 21 9.38 -9.73 -2.64
C GLU A 21 8.63 -8.49 -3.19
N GLY A 22 8.60 -7.38 -2.44
CA GLY A 22 7.91 -6.15 -2.84
C GLY A 22 7.16 -5.47 -1.69
N LEU A 23 6.18 -4.65 -2.05
CA LEU A 23 5.25 -4.00 -1.13
C LEU A 23 3.94 -4.79 -1.10
N GLU A 24 3.70 -5.50 -0.01
CA GLU A 24 2.40 -6.13 0.23
C GLU A 24 1.40 -5.04 0.63
N VAL A 25 0.25 -5.02 -0.05
CA VAL A 25 -0.85 -4.08 0.20
C VAL A 25 -2.04 -4.87 0.72
N GLY A 26 -2.49 -4.55 1.93
CA GLY A 26 -3.67 -5.15 2.54
C GLY A 26 -4.70 -4.12 2.94
N ARG A 27 -5.98 -4.52 2.97
CA ARG A 27 -7.07 -3.72 3.55
C ARG A 27 -7.36 -4.21 4.97
N ARG A 28 -7.45 -3.27 5.91
CA ARG A 28 -7.82 -3.56 7.30
C ARG A 28 -9.35 -3.70 7.42
N ASN A 29 -9.79 -4.83 7.96
CA ASN A 29 -11.19 -5.15 8.26
C ASN A 29 -11.32 -5.40 9.77
N GLY A 30 -11.48 -4.34 10.55
CA GLY A 30 -11.47 -4.44 12.02
C GLY A 30 -10.09 -4.82 12.54
N SER A 31 -9.98 -6.00 13.17
CA SER A 31 -8.72 -6.52 13.70
C SER A 31 -7.90 -7.31 12.68
N ASP A 32 -8.49 -7.66 11.53
CA ASP A 32 -7.88 -8.49 10.49
C ASP A 32 -7.37 -7.64 9.32
N VAL A 33 -6.38 -8.18 8.60
CA VAL A 33 -5.86 -7.60 7.36
C VAL A 33 -6.09 -8.59 6.23
N ALA A 34 -6.87 -8.17 5.24
CA ALA A 34 -7.03 -8.91 3.99
C ALA A 34 -5.98 -8.41 2.99
N TRP A 35 -4.97 -9.23 2.70
CA TRP A 35 -3.94 -8.91 1.70
C TRP A 35 -4.53 -8.96 0.29
N LEU A 36 -4.31 -7.88 -0.46
CA LEU A 36 -4.87 -7.67 -1.79
C LEU A 36 -3.86 -8.07 -2.86
N ASP A 37 -2.68 -7.44 -2.84
CA ASP A 37 -1.66 -7.64 -3.87
C ASP A 37 -0.25 -7.42 -3.31
N THR A 38 0.75 -7.91 -4.04
CA THR A 38 2.17 -7.61 -3.81
C THR A 38 2.71 -6.80 -4.98
N VAL A 39 3.02 -5.54 -4.72
CA VAL A 39 3.46 -4.59 -5.74
C VAL A 39 4.98 -4.56 -5.77
N ASP A 40 5.55 -4.73 -6.96
CA ASP A 40 6.98 -4.51 -7.16
C ASP A 40 7.32 -3.03 -6.91
N LEU A 41 8.23 -2.79 -5.97
CA LEU A 41 8.67 -1.44 -5.58
C LEU A 41 9.25 -0.67 -6.77
N ASP A 42 9.87 -1.35 -7.73
CA ASP A 42 10.45 -0.69 -8.90
C ASP A 42 9.39 -0.15 -9.87
N LEU A 43 8.15 -0.64 -9.80
CA LEU A 43 7.01 -0.10 -10.53
C LEU A 43 6.44 1.16 -9.88
N LEU A 44 6.80 1.45 -8.62
CA LEU A 44 6.32 2.63 -7.92
C LEU A 44 7.09 3.91 -8.31
N PRO A 45 6.40 5.05 -8.38
CA PRO A 45 7.04 6.35 -8.51
C PRO A 45 8.11 6.55 -7.43
N ALA A 46 9.20 7.24 -7.77
CA ALA A 46 10.31 7.47 -6.84
C ALA A 46 9.86 8.17 -5.53
N GLY A 47 8.83 9.04 -5.59
CA GLY A 47 8.24 9.67 -4.41
C GLY A 47 7.57 8.65 -3.47
N ALA A 48 6.77 7.72 -4.02
CA ALA A 48 6.11 6.68 -3.23
C ALA A 48 7.12 5.75 -2.55
N ARG A 49 8.20 5.36 -3.25
CA ARG A 49 9.30 4.58 -2.66
C ARG A 49 9.96 5.29 -1.48
N GLN A 50 10.26 6.58 -1.64
CA GLN A 50 10.86 7.40 -0.57
C GLN A 50 9.90 7.61 0.60
N ALA A 51 8.59 7.66 0.37
CA ALA A 51 7.60 7.73 1.43
C ALA A 51 7.57 6.43 2.25
N ILE A 52 7.62 5.26 1.59
CA ILE A 52 7.70 3.95 2.26
C ILE A 52 8.96 3.84 3.11
N ASP A 53 10.12 4.22 2.56
CA ASP A 53 11.40 4.20 3.28
C ASP A 53 11.39 5.09 4.54
N ARG A 54 10.72 6.25 4.46
CA ARG A 54 10.58 7.19 5.58
C ARG A 54 9.43 6.88 6.54
N GLY A 55 8.55 5.92 6.21
CA GLY A 55 7.32 5.68 6.95
C GLY A 55 6.30 6.83 6.87
N ASP A 56 6.32 7.61 5.80
CA ASP A 56 5.43 8.76 5.60
C ASP A 56 4.11 8.34 4.94
N ALA A 57 3.16 7.91 5.75
CA ALA A 57 1.81 7.52 5.31
C ALA A 57 0.96 8.70 4.79
N SER A 58 1.44 9.95 4.89
CA SER A 58 0.72 11.14 4.43
C SER A 58 1.22 11.67 3.08
N ASP A 59 2.26 11.06 2.51
CA ASP A 59 2.83 11.47 1.23
C ASP A 59 1.86 11.29 0.06
N GLU A 60 1.65 12.35 -0.73
CA GLU A 60 0.69 12.35 -1.83
C GLU A 60 1.07 11.41 -2.98
N ALA A 61 2.36 11.20 -3.23
CA ALA A 61 2.82 10.29 -4.27
C ALA A 61 2.53 8.84 -3.86
N LEU A 62 2.70 8.51 -2.58
CA LEU A 62 2.32 7.22 -2.03
C LEU A 62 0.79 6.99 -2.11
N LEU A 63 0.00 7.94 -1.63
CA LEU A 63 -1.46 7.88 -1.68
C LEU A 63 -1.98 7.71 -3.11
N THR A 64 -1.37 8.40 -4.08
CA THR A 64 -1.75 8.30 -5.49
C THR A 64 -1.40 6.94 -6.08
N ALA A 65 -0.20 6.42 -5.81
CA ALA A 65 0.20 5.10 -6.30
C ALA A 65 -0.70 3.99 -5.75
N LEU A 66 -1.03 4.03 -4.46
CA LEU A 66 -1.90 3.03 -3.83
C LEU A 66 -3.33 3.08 -4.32
N ARG A 67 -3.87 4.27 -4.60
CA ARG A 67 -5.19 4.37 -5.25
C ARG A 67 -5.22 3.62 -6.58
N GLY A 68 -4.15 3.69 -7.37
CA GLY A 68 -4.03 2.93 -8.62
C GLY A 68 -4.02 1.41 -8.40
N VAL A 69 -3.32 0.94 -7.36
CA VAL A 69 -3.28 -0.49 -6.98
C VAL A 69 -4.66 -0.98 -6.56
N VAL A 70 -5.34 -0.25 -5.67
CA VAL A 70 -6.68 -0.59 -5.18
C VAL A 70 -7.70 -0.60 -6.32
N GLN A 71 -7.64 0.38 -7.22
CA GLN A 71 -8.52 0.41 -8.40
C GLN A 71 -8.30 -0.81 -9.30
N ALA A 72 -7.04 -1.17 -9.55
CA ALA A 72 -6.70 -2.33 -10.36
C ALA A 72 -7.17 -3.65 -9.73
N GLU A 73 -7.21 -3.76 -8.40
CA GLU A 73 -7.76 -4.92 -7.70
C GLU A 73 -9.28 -5.03 -7.86
N VAL A 74 -10.00 -3.91 -7.72
CA VAL A 74 -11.46 -3.86 -7.94
C VAL A 74 -11.82 -4.30 -9.36
N GLU A 75 -11.03 -3.89 -10.36
CA GLU A 75 -11.22 -4.32 -11.75
C GLU A 75 -10.92 -5.80 -11.99
N ARG A 76 -10.08 -6.44 -11.15
CA ARG A 76 -9.72 -7.86 -11.26
C ARG A 76 -10.74 -8.83 -10.66
N GLY A 77 -11.76 -8.31 -9.97
CA GLY A 77 -12.93 -9.08 -9.53
C GLY A 77 -13.01 -9.24 -8.02
N GLY A 78 -13.41 -8.17 -7.34
CA GLY A 78 -13.82 -8.22 -5.93
C GLY A 78 -15.01 -9.13 -5.65
#